data_AF-A0A8B7P9M5-F1
#
_entry.id   AF-A0A8B7P9M5-F1
#
_cell.length_a   1.000
_cell.length_b   1.000
_cell.length_c   1.000
_cell.angle_alpha   90.00
_cell.angle_beta   90.00
_cell.angle_gamma   90.00
#
_symmetry.space_group_name_H-M   'P 1'
#
loop_
_entity.id
_entity.type
_entity.pdbx_description
1 polymer ?
#
loop_
_entity_poly.entity_id
_entity_poly.type
_entity_poly.pdbx_seq_one_letter_code
_entity_poly.pdbx_strand_id
1 'polypeptide(L)'
;MAKWTGKRTGVTFNKPAEPSFLKEFKKKAGYKEDTRLEDKFAEQPAATAEDLADGEEDLPQVVSCGRSLSAAECAQLQEDGRLQQLLASGSAPASTEQDESATPVFRQPSKKRGANDGPASVEDKASHDEKLKKKKRKKMEAEKQKKLLSFDEDQDSE
;
A
#
# COMPACT_ATOMS: atom_id res chain seq x y z
N MET A 1 25.80 30.91 2.18
CA MET A 1 24.54 30.15 2.33
C MET A 1 23.72 30.80 3.43
N ALA A 2 22.57 31.37 3.12
CA ALA A 2 21.71 32.01 4.12
C ALA A 2 21.05 30.94 4.99
N LYS A 3 21.27 31.00 6.31
CA LYS A 3 20.67 30.09 7.29
C LYS A 3 19.26 30.59 7.61
N TRP A 4 18.24 29.78 7.32
CA TRP A 4 16.85 30.09 7.66
C TRP A 4 16.70 30.16 9.19
N THR A 5 16.54 31.36 9.74
CA THR A 5 16.19 31.55 11.15
C THR A 5 14.68 31.42 11.30
N GLY A 6 14.18 30.19 11.23
CA GLY A 6 12.76 29.86 11.40
C GLY A 6 12.32 30.17 12.82
N LYS A 7 11.76 31.37 13.01
CA LYS A 7 11.22 31.79 14.30
C LYS A 7 9.96 30.97 14.56
N ARG A 8 10.04 30.02 15.49
CA ARG A 8 8.91 29.18 15.89
C ARG A 8 7.82 30.10 16.45
N THR A 9 6.72 30.23 15.71
CA THR A 9 5.52 30.91 16.18
C THR A 9 5.00 30.14 17.39
N GLY A 10 4.83 30.83 18.52
CA GLY A 10 4.39 30.24 19.79
C GLY A 10 2.91 29.86 19.81
N VAL A 11 2.43 29.19 18.76
CA VAL A 11 1.04 28.74 18.67
C VAL A 11 0.92 27.43 19.43
N THR A 12 0.22 27.49 20.57
CA THR A 12 -0.14 26.32 21.38
C THR A 12 -1.57 25.91 21.07
N PHE A 13 -1.78 24.62 20.77
CA PHE A 13 -3.12 24.06 20.60
C PHE A 13 -3.77 23.84 21.98
N ASN A 14 -4.94 24.44 22.22
CA ASN A 14 -5.75 24.22 23.41
C ASN A 14 -7.00 23.41 23.04
N LYS A 15 -7.24 22.31 23.74
CA LYS A 15 -8.43 21.46 23.57
C LYS A 15 -9.41 21.75 24.72
N PRO A 16 -10.44 22.61 24.52
CA PRO A 16 -11.41 22.90 25.56
C PRO A 16 -12.25 21.66 25.90
N ALA A 17 -12.78 21.63 27.11
CA ALA A 17 -13.66 20.55 27.55
C ALA A 17 -14.95 20.51 26.70
N GLU A 18 -15.43 19.30 26.41
CA GLU A 18 -16.68 19.16 25.65
C GLU A 18 -17.87 19.70 26.46
N PRO A 19 -18.79 20.43 25.81
CA PRO A 19 -19.99 20.95 26.46
C PRO A 19 -20.94 19.81 26.88
N SER A 20 -21.77 20.07 27.90
CA SER A 20 -22.70 19.09 28.49
C SER A 20 -23.62 18.44 27.46
N PHE A 21 -24.17 19.23 26.53
CA PHE A 21 -25.09 18.72 25.49
C PHE A 21 -24.42 17.65 24.61
N LEU A 22 -23.16 17.85 24.21
CA LEU A 22 -22.44 16.90 23.36
C LEU A 22 -22.14 15.61 24.12
N LYS A 23 -21.80 15.71 25.41
CA LYS A 23 -21.56 14.54 26.26
C LYS A 23 -22.83 13.70 26.41
N GLU A 24 -23.96 14.33 26.66
CA GLU A 24 -25.25 13.64 26.76
C GLU A 24 -25.71 13.04 25.44
N PHE A 25 -25.55 13.80 24.34
CA PHE A 25 -25.89 13.32 23.01
C PHE A 25 -25.06 12.10 22.63
N LYS A 26 -23.74 12.14 22.83
CA LYS A 26 -22.85 11.00 22.61
C LYS A 26 -23.25 9.77 23.43
N LYS A 27 -23.61 9.96 24.71
CA LYS A 27 -24.11 8.87 25.57
C LYS A 27 -25.42 8.28 25.05
N LYS A 28 -26.38 9.12 24.67
CA LYS A 28 -27.69 8.69 24.12
C LYS A 28 -27.54 7.99 22.76
N ALA A 29 -26.61 8.44 21.92
CA ALA A 29 -26.31 7.87 20.63
C ALA A 29 -25.45 6.58 20.70
N GLY A 30 -24.97 6.20 21.89
CA GLY A 30 -24.05 5.06 22.06
C GLY A 30 -22.68 5.27 21.40
N TYR A 31 -22.26 6.54 21.26
CA TYR A 31 -20.98 6.89 20.66
C TYR A 31 -19.83 6.37 21.52
N LYS A 32 -18.98 5.53 20.93
CA LYS A 32 -17.71 5.11 21.50
C LYS A 32 -16.63 5.95 20.83
N GLU A 33 -15.77 6.60 21.62
CA GLU A 33 -14.61 7.28 21.06
C GLU A 33 -13.69 6.24 20.42
N ASP A 34 -13.42 6.41 19.13
CA ASP A 34 -12.40 5.63 18.43
C ASP A 34 -11.01 5.94 18.99
N THR A 35 -10.05 5.07 18.66
CA THR A 35 -8.63 5.24 18.98
C THR A 35 -8.20 6.67 18.66
N ARG A 36 -7.79 7.40 19.70
CA ARG A 36 -7.50 8.83 19.60
C ARG A 36 -6.28 9.04 18.70
N LEU A 37 -6.15 10.23 18.12
CA LEU A 37 -4.95 10.56 17.33
C LEU A 37 -3.65 10.40 18.14
N GLU A 38 -3.70 10.69 19.45
CA GLU A 38 -2.57 10.51 20.38
C GLU A 38 -2.09 9.06 20.42
N ASP A 39 -3.00 8.09 20.34
CA ASP A 39 -2.67 6.66 20.35
C ASP A 39 -1.90 6.24 19.09
N LYS A 40 -2.00 7.01 17.98
CA LYS A 40 -1.18 6.79 16.77
C LYS A 40 0.27 7.20 16.95
N PHE A 41 0.54 8.07 17.92
CA PHE A 41 1.89 8.52 18.28
C PHE A 41 2.39 7.81 19.53
N ALA A 42 1.60 6.89 20.10
CA ALA A 42 2.07 6.04 21.20
C ALA A 42 3.25 5.19 20.73
N GLU A 43 4.24 5.07 21.59
CA GLU A 43 5.45 4.30 21.33
C GLU A 43 5.07 2.83 21.11
N GLN A 44 5.29 2.34 19.89
CA GLN A 44 5.06 0.95 19.53
C GLN A 44 6.13 0.07 20.21
N PRO A 45 5.84 -1.21 20.49
CA PRO A 45 6.85 -2.14 20.97
C PRO A 45 8.04 -2.17 20.00
N ALA A 46 9.25 -2.28 20.55
CA ALA A 46 10.45 -2.42 19.73
C ALA A 46 10.40 -3.71 18.91
N ALA A 47 10.80 -3.64 17.65
CA ALA A 47 10.92 -4.81 16.80
C ALA A 47 11.91 -5.81 17.40
N THR A 48 11.55 -7.09 17.38
CA THR A 48 12.38 -8.20 17.84
C THR A 48 13.31 -8.66 16.72
N ALA A 49 14.39 -9.37 17.05
CA ALA A 49 15.28 -9.93 16.04
C ALA A 49 14.56 -10.90 15.06
N GLU A 50 13.46 -11.52 15.51
CA GLU A 50 12.61 -12.38 14.69
C GLU A 50 11.81 -11.56 13.66
N ASP A 51 11.33 -10.37 14.02
CA ASP A 51 10.63 -9.46 13.10
C ASP A 51 11.53 -8.91 11.98
N LEU A 52 12.85 -8.91 12.22
CA LEU A 52 13.87 -8.45 11.28
C LEU A 52 14.43 -9.57 10.40
N ALA A 53 14.12 -10.84 10.70
CA ALA A 53 14.63 -11.98 9.96
C ALA A 53 13.72 -12.30 8.78
N ASP A 54 14.29 -12.39 7.58
CA ASP A 54 13.56 -12.87 6.39
C ASP A 54 13.13 -14.33 6.61
N GLY A 55 11.87 -14.63 6.25
CA GLY A 55 11.32 -15.99 6.33
C GLY A 55 11.86 -16.92 5.24
N GLU A 56 11.52 -18.21 5.34
CA GLU A 56 11.88 -19.19 4.28
C GLU A 56 11.22 -18.85 2.93
N GLU A 57 10.04 -18.21 2.98
CA GLU A 57 9.29 -17.73 1.83
C GLU A 57 9.93 -16.49 1.17
N ASP A 58 10.69 -15.71 1.92
CA ASP A 58 11.37 -14.50 1.44
C ASP A 58 12.73 -14.84 0.82
N LEU A 59 13.29 -16.00 1.18
CA LEU A 59 14.50 -16.52 0.57
C LEU A 59 14.24 -16.93 -0.89
N PRO A 60 15.14 -16.59 -1.83
CA PRO A 60 14.97 -16.96 -3.22
C PRO A 60 14.98 -18.48 -3.40
N GLN A 61 14.06 -19.01 -4.22
CA GLN A 61 14.06 -20.42 -4.57
C GLN A 61 15.28 -20.75 -5.44
N VAL A 62 16.26 -21.43 -4.85
CA VAL A 62 17.46 -21.89 -5.58
C VAL A 62 17.14 -23.21 -6.30
N VAL A 63 16.77 -23.11 -7.58
CA VAL A 63 16.67 -24.28 -8.47
C VAL A 63 18.04 -24.52 -9.10
N SER A 64 18.76 -25.55 -8.64
CA SER A 64 20.02 -25.95 -9.27
C SER A 64 19.75 -26.64 -10.61
N CYS A 65 20.04 -25.97 -11.73
CA CYS A 65 20.09 -26.60 -13.05
C CYS A 65 21.38 -27.43 -13.20
N GLY A 66 21.38 -28.67 -12.69
CA GLY A 66 22.50 -29.60 -12.82
C GLY A 66 22.34 -30.86 -11.95
N ARG A 67 23.28 -31.80 -12.08
CA ARG A 67 23.40 -32.94 -11.15
C ARG A 67 23.77 -32.39 -9.78
N SER A 68 22.90 -32.57 -8.79
CA SER A 68 23.24 -32.31 -7.39
C SER A 68 24.43 -33.18 -7.00
N LEU A 69 25.53 -32.55 -6.61
CA LEU A 69 26.68 -33.28 -6.06
C LEU A 69 26.27 -33.84 -4.70
N SER A 70 26.44 -35.14 -4.51
CA SER A 70 26.23 -35.77 -3.20
C SER A 70 27.33 -35.32 -2.22
N ALA A 71 27.07 -35.41 -0.92
CA ALA A 71 28.04 -35.00 0.11
C ALA A 71 29.42 -35.70 -0.05
N ALA A 72 29.44 -36.94 -0.54
CA ALA A 72 30.67 -37.68 -0.82
C ALA A 72 31.45 -37.11 -2.02
N GLU A 73 30.75 -36.69 -3.07
CA GLU A 73 31.38 -36.09 -4.26
C GLU A 73 31.89 -34.68 -3.98
N CYS A 74 31.20 -33.92 -3.12
CA CYS A 74 31.69 -32.63 -2.63
C CYS A 74 33.01 -32.79 -1.87
N ALA A 75 33.12 -33.76 -0.97
CA ALA A 75 34.36 -33.99 -0.22
C ALA A 75 35.54 -34.32 -1.14
N GLN A 76 35.34 -35.17 -2.15
CA GLN A 76 36.37 -35.50 -3.13
C GLN A 76 36.80 -34.29 -3.96
N LEU A 77 35.84 -33.49 -4.45
CA LEU A 77 36.15 -32.28 -5.20
C LEU A 77 36.82 -31.20 -4.34
N GLN A 78 36.63 -31.23 -3.02
CA GLN A 78 37.29 -30.35 -2.06
C GLN A 78 38.76 -30.76 -1.88
N GLU A 79 39.01 -32.06 -1.73
CA GLU A 79 40.36 -32.63 -1.67
C GLU A 79 41.14 -32.37 -2.96
N ASP A 80 40.48 -32.49 -4.11
CA ASP A 80 41.05 -32.21 -5.44
C ASP A 80 41.19 -30.71 -5.75
N GLY A 81 40.70 -29.82 -4.87
CA GLY A 81 40.76 -28.35 -5.04
C GLY A 81 39.88 -27.80 -6.18
N ARG A 82 39.04 -28.64 -6.80
CA ARG A 82 38.19 -28.29 -7.94
C ARG A 82 36.87 -27.64 -7.55
N LEU A 83 36.40 -27.84 -6.30
CA LEU A 83 35.17 -27.20 -5.81
C LEU A 83 35.22 -25.68 -5.91
N GLN A 84 36.33 -25.05 -5.52
CA GLN A 84 36.46 -23.60 -5.53
C GLN A 84 36.43 -23.04 -6.97
N GLN A 85 37.00 -23.75 -7.93
CA GLN A 85 36.93 -23.38 -9.34
C GLN A 85 35.52 -23.52 -9.92
N LEU A 86 34.78 -24.57 -9.54
CA LEU A 86 33.39 -24.76 -9.99
C LEU A 86 32.44 -23.70 -9.38
N LEU A 87 32.63 -23.35 -8.10
CA LEU A 87 31.88 -22.27 -7.45
C LEU A 87 32.19 -20.91 -8.06
N ALA A 88 33.46 -20.63 -8.38
CA ALA A 88 33.89 -19.35 -8.93
C ALA A 88 33.54 -19.17 -10.43
N SER A 89 33.49 -20.26 -11.19
CA SER A 89 33.26 -20.21 -12.64
C SER A 89 31.78 -20.15 -13.03
N GLY A 90 30.83 -20.41 -12.12
CA GLY A 90 29.40 -20.41 -12.44
C GLY A 90 29.04 -21.29 -13.65
N SER A 91 29.90 -22.25 -14.00
CA SER A 91 29.83 -22.92 -15.29
C SER A 91 28.79 -24.02 -15.24
N ALA A 92 27.62 -23.73 -15.83
CA ALA A 92 26.75 -24.77 -16.37
C ALA A 92 27.56 -25.68 -17.33
N PRO A 93 27.28 -26.99 -17.41
CA PRO A 93 28.00 -27.87 -18.31
C PRO A 93 27.73 -27.48 -19.76
N ALA A 94 28.82 -27.26 -20.49
CA ALA A 94 28.87 -26.97 -21.92
C ALA A 94 27.87 -27.83 -22.71
N SER A 95 26.85 -27.17 -23.26
CA SER A 95 25.93 -27.76 -24.23
C SER A 95 25.70 -26.78 -25.36
N THR A 96 26.43 -27.01 -26.44
CA THR A 96 26.13 -26.58 -27.82
C THR A 96 26.16 -25.08 -28.11
N GLU A 97 27.12 -24.73 -28.96
CA GLU A 97 27.38 -23.44 -29.58
C GLU A 97 26.10 -22.70 -29.98
N GLN A 98 25.83 -21.56 -29.34
CA GLN A 98 25.02 -20.49 -29.90
C GLN A 98 25.88 -19.23 -29.93
N ASP A 99 26.04 -18.66 -31.11
CA ASP A 99 26.78 -17.43 -31.36
C ASP A 99 26.33 -16.30 -30.41
N GLU A 100 27.24 -15.86 -29.53
CA GLU A 100 27.08 -14.76 -28.57
C GLU A 100 26.91 -13.37 -29.24
N SER A 101 26.74 -13.31 -30.58
CA SER A 101 26.59 -12.08 -31.37
C SER A 101 25.23 -11.93 -32.04
N ALA A 102 24.24 -12.78 -31.74
CA ALA A 102 22.89 -12.61 -32.25
C ALA A 102 22.04 -11.78 -31.27
N THR A 103 21.81 -10.51 -31.59
CA THR A 103 20.79 -9.68 -30.92
C THR A 103 19.46 -10.46 -30.85
N PRO A 104 18.85 -10.62 -29.66
CA PRO A 104 17.61 -11.36 -29.53
C PRO A 104 16.48 -10.64 -30.27
N VAL A 105 16.01 -11.23 -31.37
CA VAL A 105 14.85 -10.73 -32.12
C VAL A 105 13.58 -11.28 -31.48
N PHE A 106 12.86 -10.41 -30.75
CA PHE A 106 11.54 -10.73 -30.23
C PHE A 106 10.53 -10.88 -31.38
N ARG A 107 10.04 -12.09 -31.60
CA ARG A 107 8.89 -12.34 -32.48
C ARG A 107 7.60 -12.25 -31.67
N GLN A 108 6.64 -11.49 -32.17
CA GLN A 108 5.32 -11.43 -31.55
C GLN A 108 4.64 -12.81 -31.61
N PRO A 109 4.00 -13.26 -30.52
CA PRO A 109 3.26 -14.51 -30.53
C PRO A 109 2.11 -14.41 -31.53
N SER A 110 1.98 -15.41 -32.40
CA SER A 110 0.83 -15.51 -33.29
C SER A 110 -0.44 -15.63 -32.44
N LYS A 111 -1.38 -14.70 -32.64
CA LYS A 111 -2.65 -14.62 -31.92
C LYS A 111 -3.37 -15.97 -32.02
N LYS A 112 -3.35 -16.77 -30.95
CA LYS A 112 -4.17 -17.99 -30.88
C LYS A 112 -5.63 -17.55 -30.88
N ARG A 113 -6.32 -17.72 -32.01
CA ARG A 113 -7.78 -17.65 -32.05
C ARG A 113 -8.30 -18.92 -31.38
N GLY A 114 -8.86 -18.76 -30.18
CA GLY A 114 -9.69 -19.79 -29.54
C GLY A 114 -9.17 -20.26 -28.19
N ALA A 115 -9.66 -19.64 -27.13
CA ALA A 115 -10.29 -20.29 -25.97
C ALA A 115 -10.69 -19.16 -25.02
N ASN A 116 -11.98 -19.08 -24.76
CA ASN A 116 -12.64 -18.02 -24.02
C ASN A 116 -12.73 -18.49 -22.56
N ASP A 117 -11.77 -18.08 -21.72
CA ASP A 117 -11.85 -18.15 -20.26
C ASP A 117 -11.09 -16.93 -19.71
N GLY A 118 -11.83 -15.98 -19.13
CA GLY A 118 -11.41 -14.59 -18.84
C GLY A 118 -10.56 -14.39 -17.57
N PRO A 119 -10.59 -13.21 -16.88
CA PRO A 119 -11.42 -12.02 -17.09
C PRO A 119 -10.68 -10.81 -17.67
N ALA A 120 -11.47 -9.93 -18.30
CA ALA A 120 -11.05 -8.70 -18.96
C ALA A 120 -10.32 -7.73 -18.04
N SER A 121 -9.21 -7.20 -18.54
CA SER A 121 -8.50 -6.03 -18.02
C SER A 121 -9.45 -4.83 -18.04
N VAL A 122 -9.73 -4.28 -16.86
CA VAL A 122 -10.31 -2.96 -16.70
C VAL A 122 -9.15 -1.98 -16.77
N GLU A 123 -9.12 -1.09 -17.76
CA GLU A 123 -8.57 0.27 -17.62
C GLU A 123 -8.84 1.16 -18.85
N ASP A 124 -9.47 2.29 -18.55
CA ASP A 124 -9.40 3.62 -19.16
C ASP A 124 -9.48 3.85 -20.68
N LYS A 125 -10.67 4.35 -21.09
CA LYS A 125 -10.75 5.44 -22.09
C LYS A 125 -11.80 6.47 -21.69
N ALA A 126 -11.31 7.64 -21.32
CA ALA A 126 -12.01 8.89 -21.20
C ALA A 126 -12.74 9.31 -22.50
N SER A 127 -13.97 9.79 -22.37
CA SER A 127 -14.56 10.83 -23.24
C SER A 127 -15.80 11.44 -22.55
N HIS A 128 -15.55 12.47 -21.74
CA HIS A 128 -16.61 13.35 -21.24
C HIS A 128 -16.90 14.40 -22.33
N ASP A 129 -17.80 14.08 -23.26
CA ASP A 129 -18.38 15.05 -24.20
C ASP A 129 -19.75 15.52 -23.70
N GLU A 130 -19.85 16.84 -23.66
CA GLU A 130 -20.88 17.66 -23.07
C GLU A 130 -22.20 17.58 -23.86
N LYS A 131 -23.29 17.11 -23.24
CA LYS A 131 -24.65 17.42 -23.76
C LYS A 131 -25.71 17.54 -22.68
N LEU A 132 -25.77 18.78 -22.20
CA LEU A 132 -26.93 19.50 -21.68
C LEU A 132 -28.29 18.88 -22.05
N LYS A 133 -28.99 18.31 -21.06
CA LYS A 133 -30.46 18.21 -21.08
C LYS A 133 -31.03 18.86 -19.81
N LYS A 134 -31.47 20.11 -19.99
CA LYS A 134 -32.27 20.92 -19.06
C LYS A 134 -33.46 20.12 -18.53
N LYS A 135 -33.41 19.69 -17.26
CA LYS A 135 -34.63 19.38 -16.49
C LYS A 135 -35.14 20.68 -15.88
N LYS A 136 -36.31 21.16 -16.33
CA LYS A 136 -37.07 22.24 -15.68
C LYS A 136 -37.38 21.82 -14.24
N ARG A 137 -36.74 22.45 -13.25
CA ARG A 137 -37.13 22.36 -11.84
C ARG A 137 -38.21 23.42 -11.60
N LYS A 138 -39.42 23.00 -11.22
CA LYS A 138 -40.45 23.92 -10.72
C LYS A 138 -39.90 24.62 -9.48
N LYS A 139 -39.95 25.96 -9.48
CA LYS A 139 -39.57 26.81 -8.35
C LYS A 139 -40.65 26.63 -7.26
N MET A 140 -40.33 25.97 -6.16
CA MET A 140 -41.18 26.01 -4.96
C MET A 140 -40.91 27.33 -4.25
N GLU A 141 -41.98 28.00 -3.86
CA GLU A 141 -41.96 29.25 -3.10
C GLU A 141 -41.39 28.98 -1.71
N ALA A 142 -40.32 29.70 -1.34
CA ALA A 142 -39.69 29.57 -0.05
C ALA A 142 -40.45 30.40 0.99
N GLU A 143 -41.30 29.74 1.76
CA GLU A 143 -41.95 30.35 2.92
C GLU A 143 -40.91 30.55 4.03
N LYS A 144 -40.52 31.81 4.25
CA LYS A 144 -39.53 32.18 5.27
C LYS A 144 -40.18 32.14 6.65
N GLN A 145 -40.17 30.99 7.30
CA GLN A 145 -40.47 30.89 8.73
C GLN A 145 -39.33 31.56 9.53
N LYS A 146 -39.53 32.83 9.90
CA LYS A 146 -38.55 33.65 10.64
C LYS A 146 -38.44 33.30 12.14
N LYS A 147 -39.01 32.17 12.57
CA LYS A 147 -39.17 31.85 14.00
C LYS A 147 -39.28 30.34 14.24
N LEU A 148 -38.40 29.56 13.61
CA LEU A 148 -38.35 28.10 13.76
C LEU A 148 -37.39 27.66 14.89
N LEU A 149 -36.65 28.59 15.47
CA LEU A 149 -35.70 28.35 16.56
C LEU A 149 -35.74 29.56 17.51
N SER A 150 -36.71 29.57 18.43
CA SER A 150 -36.55 30.30 19.70
C SER A 150 -35.91 29.34 20.67
N PHE A 151 -34.65 29.56 21.01
CA PHE A 151 -34.08 28.97 22.22
C PHE A 151 -34.80 29.61 23.40
N ASP A 152 -35.43 28.76 24.21
CA ASP A 152 -36.04 29.11 25.48
C ASP A 152 -34.88 29.40 26.45
N GLU A 153 -34.74 30.66 26.87
CA GLU A 153 -33.67 31.16 27.77
C GLU A 153 -33.98 30.87 29.25
N ASP A 154 -35.01 30.05 29.53
CA ASP A 154 -35.53 29.77 30.88
C ASP A 154 -35.06 28.42 31.46
N GLN A 155 -33.91 27.90 31.03
CA GLN A 155 -33.36 26.63 31.56
C GLN A 155 -31.91 26.73 32.07
N ASP A 156 -31.47 27.94 32.47
CA ASP A 156 -30.20 28.20 33.16
C ASP A 156 -30.42 28.49 34.67
N SER A 157 -31.26 27.66 35.30
CA SER A 157 -31.47 27.66 36.75
C SER A 157 -31.71 26.23 37.25
N GLU A 158 -30.67 25.38 37.20
CA GLU A 158 -30.30 24.42 38.26
C GLU A 158 -28.95 23.74 37.99
#